data_AF-A0A7Z8KRP2-F1
#
_entry.id   AF-A0A7Z8KRP2-F1
#
_cell.length_a   1.000
_cell.length_b   1.000
_cell.length_c   1.000
_cell.angle_alpha   90.00
_cell.angle_beta   90.00
_cell.angle_gamma   90.00
#
_symmetry.space_group_name_H-M   'P 1'
#
loop_
_entity.id
_entity.type
_entity.pdbx_description
1 polymer ?
#
loop_
_entity_poly.entity_id
_entity_poly.type
_entity_poly.pdbx_seq_one_letter_code
_entity_poly.pdbx_strand_id
1 'polypeptide(L)'
;MAINRFTTMAYSEADEMVFGNAKKPVKAGLDLEIGAGYTTAEVNYAPRPEAGESMEKLISEYQRITKDIMARMVQVGFPSVVLETEHVQQMTNNPSWGAAVAHAQKTIMEEYHEEYGIKCALRHTPGDIREHKEFMELRGGKMDVVMESFEQIAESGADLLSIESMGGKEIFDYAVLRNDVPGMLYAIGCLGTMDMDYLWQEISSVAQKKGVVSAGDTDCAQANTAMFIAGGLLDKNLAHTLAILARAISAPRSLAAYEAGAVGPGKDCGYENIIVKAISGMPMAFEGKTSTCAHSDVMGNLIMQCCDLWSNESVEYHGEFGGTTVQCWSESLNYDCALMNTALKSGNEKILRDLLMASDRFRDPQAYVLAYDNAYAVGEAIVKDGEDIFLRAKNAAVACCDTLNNSEGLEMTKFELGALEKATKELDAITSESETFLSECMDRFKKEVPVFKPENYAL
;
A
#
# COMPACT_ATOMS: atom_id res chain seq x y z
N MET A 1 19.83 9.72 -0.08
CA MET A 1 19.46 10.69 -1.13
C MET A 1 18.78 11.88 -0.46
N ALA A 2 18.78 13.09 -1.03
CA ALA A 2 18.01 14.19 -0.44
C ALA A 2 16.51 13.93 -0.64
N ILE A 3 15.68 14.25 0.35
CA ILE A 3 14.22 14.14 0.27
C ILE A 3 13.71 15.24 -0.66
N ASN A 4 12.82 14.88 -1.60
CA ASN A 4 12.21 15.82 -2.53
C ASN A 4 10.69 15.84 -2.34
N ARG A 5 10.19 16.84 -1.60
CA ARG A 5 8.78 16.95 -1.25
C ARG A 5 7.92 17.36 -2.44
N PHE A 6 6.72 16.79 -2.55
CA PHE A 6 5.78 17.17 -3.60
C PHE A 6 5.00 18.43 -3.19
N THR A 7 5.13 19.48 -4.00
CA THR A 7 4.40 20.76 -3.84
C THR A 7 3.44 21.05 -4.99
N THR A 8 3.26 20.08 -5.89
CA THR A 8 2.33 20.16 -7.03
C THR A 8 1.74 18.78 -7.36
N MET A 9 0.58 18.75 -8.00
CA MET A 9 -0.04 17.54 -8.55
C MET A 9 0.64 17.12 -9.86
N ALA A 10 0.68 15.82 -10.15
CA ALA A 10 1.23 15.30 -11.40
C ALA A 10 0.24 15.34 -12.57
N TYR A 11 -1.06 15.34 -12.26
CA TYR A 11 -2.14 15.49 -13.23
C TYR A 11 -2.73 16.90 -13.13
N SER A 12 -3.27 17.42 -14.23
CA SER A 12 -3.87 18.77 -14.23
C SER A 12 -5.29 18.78 -13.64
N GLU A 13 -5.98 17.64 -13.74
CA GLU A 13 -7.31 17.40 -13.22
C GLU A 13 -7.52 15.89 -12.98
N ALA A 14 -8.46 15.54 -12.12
CA ALA A 14 -8.76 14.15 -11.77
C ALA A 14 -9.17 13.30 -12.99
N ASP A 15 -9.85 13.90 -13.99
CA ASP A 15 -10.32 13.19 -15.19
C ASP A 15 -9.19 12.68 -16.09
N GLU A 16 -7.95 13.16 -15.93
CA GLU A 16 -6.79 12.59 -16.62
C GLU A 16 -6.36 11.23 -16.07
N MET A 17 -6.78 10.88 -14.85
CA MET A 17 -6.37 9.64 -14.19
C MET A 17 -7.21 8.46 -14.66
N VAL A 18 -6.56 7.39 -15.11
CA VAL A 18 -7.19 6.12 -15.53
C VAL A 18 -6.30 4.94 -15.14
N PHE A 19 -6.89 3.75 -15.06
CA PHE A 19 -6.13 2.52 -14.84
C PHE A 19 -5.14 2.23 -15.98
N GLY A 20 -4.07 1.52 -15.64
CA GLY A 20 -3.01 1.07 -16.56
C GLY A 20 -2.12 2.18 -17.11
N ASN A 21 -2.37 3.44 -16.78
CA ASN A 21 -1.55 4.58 -17.20
C ASN A 21 -1.07 5.39 -15.99
N ALA A 22 0.21 5.69 -16.00
CA ALA A 22 0.87 6.59 -15.07
C ALA A 22 1.70 7.63 -15.85
N LYS A 23 1.86 8.85 -15.31
CA LYS A 23 2.74 9.87 -15.91
C LYS A 23 4.21 9.45 -15.92
N LYS A 24 4.60 8.56 -15.00
CA LYS A 24 5.97 8.04 -14.83
C LYS A 24 5.97 6.50 -14.83
N PRO A 25 5.83 5.84 -16.00
CA PRO A 25 5.84 4.38 -16.08
C PRO A 25 7.17 3.80 -15.60
N VAL A 26 7.14 2.55 -15.11
CA VAL A 26 8.30 1.85 -14.57
C VAL A 26 8.62 0.63 -15.42
N LYS A 27 9.88 0.41 -15.77
CA LYS A 27 10.34 -0.85 -16.38
C LYS A 27 10.89 -1.75 -15.30
N ALA A 28 10.48 -3.02 -15.29
CA ALA A 28 10.91 -3.99 -14.29
C ALA A 28 10.90 -5.40 -14.87
N GLY A 29 11.69 -6.29 -14.25
CA GLY A 29 11.67 -7.72 -14.56
C GLY A 29 11.96 -8.07 -16.02
N LEU A 30 11.25 -9.07 -16.50
CA LEU A 30 11.39 -9.68 -17.81
C LEU A 30 10.38 -9.04 -18.77
N ASP A 31 10.83 -8.00 -19.49
CA ASP A 31 10.08 -7.23 -20.50
C ASP A 31 8.76 -6.58 -20.02
N LEU A 32 8.61 -6.35 -18.71
CA LEU A 32 7.43 -5.70 -18.15
C LEU A 32 7.63 -4.18 -18.03
N GLU A 33 6.61 -3.44 -18.48
CA GLU A 33 6.44 -2.02 -18.19
C GLU A 33 5.13 -1.82 -17.40
N ILE A 34 5.15 -1.02 -16.33
CA ILE A 34 4.03 -0.82 -15.39
C ILE A 34 3.56 0.62 -15.49
N GLY A 35 2.25 0.83 -15.60
CA GLY A 35 1.66 2.15 -15.89
C GLY A 35 1.86 2.60 -17.34
N ALA A 36 2.17 1.68 -18.25
CA ALA A 36 2.56 1.94 -19.65
C ALA A 36 1.44 1.66 -20.67
N GLY A 37 0.18 1.90 -20.29
CA GLY A 37 -0.99 1.70 -21.16
C GLY A 37 -1.64 0.33 -21.05
N TYR A 38 -1.37 -0.40 -19.97
CA TYR A 38 -2.05 -1.65 -19.62
C TYR A 38 -1.92 -1.94 -18.12
N THR A 39 -2.94 -2.57 -17.55
CA THR A 39 -2.92 -3.13 -16.20
C THR A 39 -2.33 -4.55 -16.22
N THR A 40 -1.70 -4.96 -15.12
CA THR A 40 -1.16 -6.31 -14.94
C THR A 40 -1.62 -6.88 -13.60
N ALA A 41 -1.93 -8.17 -13.53
CA ALA A 41 -2.24 -8.82 -12.26
C ALA A 41 -0.99 -8.95 -11.39
N GLU A 42 -1.10 -8.68 -10.10
CA GLU A 42 -0.09 -8.97 -9.08
C GLU A 42 -0.63 -10.07 -8.17
N VAL A 43 0.03 -11.22 -8.11
CA VAL A 43 -0.49 -12.39 -7.41
C VAL A 43 0.29 -12.54 -6.12
N ASN A 44 -0.42 -12.47 -5.00
CA ASN A 44 0.11 -12.70 -3.66
C ASN A 44 -0.31 -14.06 -3.10
N TYR A 45 0.52 -14.58 -2.20
CA TYR A 45 0.39 -15.93 -1.65
C TYR A 45 1.10 -16.07 -0.31
N ALA A 46 0.56 -16.92 0.56
CA ALA A 46 1.19 -17.34 1.80
C ALA A 46 1.54 -18.84 1.73
N PRO A 47 2.76 -19.23 2.11
CA PRO A 47 3.13 -20.64 2.19
C PRO A 47 2.36 -21.32 3.33
N ARG A 48 2.11 -22.63 3.21
CA ARG A 48 1.50 -23.38 4.32
C ARG A 48 2.39 -23.36 5.56
N PRO A 49 1.83 -23.38 6.78
CA PRO A 49 2.61 -23.28 8.02
C PRO A 49 3.78 -24.27 8.11
N GLU A 50 3.61 -25.52 7.66
CA GLU A 50 4.65 -26.55 7.68
C GLU A 50 5.85 -26.26 6.74
N ALA A 51 5.70 -25.37 5.77
CA ALA A 51 6.77 -24.97 4.87
C ALA A 51 7.79 -24.06 5.58
N GLY A 52 7.37 -23.33 6.62
CA GLY A 52 8.23 -22.45 7.40
C GLY A 52 9.21 -23.15 8.35
N GLU A 53 9.18 -24.49 8.43
CA GLU A 53 10.05 -25.27 9.33
C GLU A 53 11.52 -25.30 8.91
N SER A 54 11.82 -25.17 7.61
CA SER A 54 13.20 -25.12 7.10
C SER A 54 13.28 -24.33 5.80
N MET A 55 14.48 -23.83 5.49
CA MET A 55 14.74 -23.09 4.25
C MET A 55 14.40 -23.91 3.00
N GLU A 56 14.73 -25.21 2.98
CA GLU A 56 14.49 -26.09 1.83
C GLU A 56 13.00 -26.31 1.57
N LYS A 57 12.20 -26.47 2.64
CA LYS A 57 10.75 -26.60 2.51
C LYS A 57 10.14 -25.31 1.98
N LEU A 58 10.59 -24.17 2.48
CA LEU A 58 10.12 -22.86 2.05
C LEU A 58 10.42 -22.61 0.57
N ILE A 59 11.66 -22.89 0.13
CA ILE A 59 12.04 -22.83 -1.29
C ILE A 59 11.16 -23.76 -2.13
N SER A 60 10.97 -25.01 -1.71
CA SER A 60 10.15 -25.98 -2.46
C SER A 60 8.70 -25.52 -2.60
N GLU A 61 8.14 -24.89 -1.57
CA GLU A 61 6.77 -24.38 -1.60
C GLU A 61 6.63 -23.22 -2.59
N TYR A 62 7.51 -22.22 -2.51
CA TYR A 62 7.50 -21.08 -3.43
C TYR A 62 7.82 -21.47 -4.88
N GLN A 63 8.61 -22.53 -5.11
CA GLN A 63 8.79 -23.12 -6.44
C GLN A 63 7.49 -23.68 -7.01
N ARG A 64 6.65 -24.34 -6.18
CA ARG A 64 5.35 -24.87 -6.63
C ARG A 64 4.39 -23.74 -6.94
N ILE A 65 4.28 -22.77 -6.02
CA ILE A 65 3.47 -21.56 -6.20
C ILE A 65 3.83 -20.88 -7.53
N THR A 66 5.11 -20.64 -7.78
CA THR A 66 5.58 -19.95 -8.98
C THR A 66 5.26 -20.75 -10.24
N LYS A 67 5.53 -22.06 -10.25
CA LYS A 67 5.20 -22.93 -11.39
C LYS A 67 3.71 -22.94 -11.67
N ASP A 68 2.89 -23.00 -10.63
CA ASP A 68 1.44 -23.08 -10.77
C ASP A 68 0.86 -21.78 -11.36
N ILE A 69 1.32 -20.62 -10.89
CA ILE A 69 0.95 -19.31 -11.43
C ILE A 69 1.39 -19.21 -12.89
N MET A 70 2.68 -19.41 -13.18
CA MET A 70 3.21 -19.26 -14.54
C MET A 70 2.55 -20.22 -15.54
N ALA A 71 2.35 -21.49 -15.14
CA ALA A 71 1.62 -22.47 -15.94
C ALA A 71 0.20 -22.01 -16.25
N ARG A 72 -0.50 -21.46 -15.25
CA ARG A 72 -1.86 -20.95 -15.43
C ARG A 72 -1.91 -19.79 -16.41
N MET A 73 -0.97 -18.85 -16.31
CA MET A 73 -0.93 -17.68 -17.19
C MET A 73 -0.81 -18.08 -18.66
N VAL A 74 0.10 -18.99 -18.98
CA VAL A 74 0.32 -19.43 -20.37
C VAL A 74 -0.81 -20.31 -20.88
N GLN A 75 -1.43 -21.15 -20.03
CA GLN A 75 -2.56 -22.00 -20.43
C GLN A 75 -3.81 -21.21 -20.82
N VAL A 76 -4.05 -20.07 -20.16
CA VAL A 76 -5.22 -19.20 -20.42
C VAL A 76 -4.88 -18.05 -21.39
N GLY A 77 -3.58 -17.83 -21.68
CA GLY A 77 -3.13 -16.88 -22.69
C GLY A 77 -3.02 -15.44 -22.17
N PHE A 78 -2.69 -15.25 -20.89
CA PHE A 78 -2.47 -13.93 -20.31
C PHE A 78 -1.07 -13.39 -20.64
N PRO A 79 -0.94 -12.10 -20.97
CA PRO A 79 0.31 -11.55 -21.53
C PRO A 79 1.34 -11.16 -20.47
N SER A 80 0.92 -10.94 -19.23
CA SER A 80 1.79 -10.47 -18.15
C SER A 80 1.31 -10.87 -16.76
N VAL A 81 2.25 -11.00 -15.82
CA VAL A 81 1.95 -11.20 -14.39
C VAL A 81 3.07 -10.67 -13.50
N VAL A 82 2.73 -10.09 -12.36
CA VAL A 82 3.66 -9.82 -11.26
C VAL A 82 3.39 -10.86 -10.17
N LEU A 83 4.46 -11.43 -9.60
CA LEU A 83 4.36 -12.29 -8.42
C LEU A 83 4.90 -11.49 -7.24
N GLU A 84 4.13 -11.40 -6.16
CA GLU A 84 4.59 -10.79 -4.93
C GLU A 84 4.80 -11.84 -3.85
N THR A 85 5.99 -11.83 -3.27
CA THR A 85 6.36 -12.68 -2.13
C THR A 85 6.49 -11.79 -0.89
N GLU A 86 5.44 -11.78 -0.08
CA GLU A 86 5.50 -11.27 1.28
C GLU A 86 6.30 -12.21 2.17
N HIS A 87 7.27 -11.66 2.89
CA HIS A 87 8.14 -12.48 3.73
C HIS A 87 7.38 -12.92 4.97
N VAL A 88 7.34 -14.24 5.18
CA VAL A 88 7.22 -14.74 6.56
C VAL A 88 8.44 -14.29 7.37
N GLN A 89 8.26 -14.04 8.67
CA GLN A 89 9.31 -13.44 9.51
C GLN A 89 10.68 -14.13 9.40
N GLN A 90 10.74 -15.44 9.16
CA GLN A 90 12.00 -16.19 9.07
C GLN A 90 12.82 -15.77 7.85
N MET A 91 12.18 -15.36 6.75
CA MET A 91 12.86 -14.92 5.53
C MET A 91 13.59 -13.59 5.72
N THR A 92 12.98 -12.66 6.46
CA THR A 92 13.62 -11.37 6.76
C THR A 92 14.66 -11.50 7.87
N ASN A 93 14.36 -12.25 8.95
CA ASN A 93 15.33 -12.48 10.04
C ASN A 93 16.55 -13.29 9.60
N ASN A 94 16.45 -14.07 8.51
CA ASN A 94 17.56 -14.79 7.91
C ASN A 94 17.67 -14.36 6.43
N PRO A 95 18.34 -13.24 6.11
CA PRO A 95 18.39 -12.67 4.76
C PRO A 95 18.64 -13.68 3.62
N SER A 96 19.49 -14.68 3.86
CA SER A 96 19.81 -15.72 2.89
C SER A 96 18.64 -16.64 2.52
N TRP A 97 17.62 -16.76 3.38
CA TRP A 97 16.41 -17.54 3.10
C TRP A 97 15.54 -16.80 2.08
N GLY A 98 15.31 -15.50 2.30
CA GLY A 98 14.58 -14.67 1.34
C GLY A 98 15.28 -14.63 -0.02
N ALA A 99 16.61 -14.54 -0.03
CA ALA A 99 17.43 -14.57 -1.23
C ALA A 99 17.33 -15.89 -2.00
N ALA A 100 17.42 -17.03 -1.29
CA ALA A 100 17.30 -18.34 -1.92
C ALA A 100 15.89 -18.58 -2.52
N VAL A 101 14.84 -18.07 -1.87
CA VAL A 101 13.48 -18.06 -2.42
C VAL A 101 13.42 -17.19 -3.67
N ALA A 102 13.89 -15.94 -3.63
CA ALA A 102 13.89 -15.03 -4.78
C ALA A 102 14.55 -15.67 -6.01
N HIS A 103 15.73 -16.28 -5.81
CA HIS A 103 16.46 -16.95 -6.88
C HIS A 103 15.70 -18.13 -7.48
N ALA A 104 15.10 -18.97 -6.62
CA ALA A 104 14.34 -20.12 -7.08
C ALA A 104 13.09 -19.73 -7.87
N GLN A 105 12.39 -18.67 -7.45
CA GLN A 105 11.23 -18.15 -8.17
C GLN A 105 11.65 -17.52 -9.51
N LYS A 106 12.65 -16.64 -9.49
CA LYS A 106 13.15 -15.95 -10.69
C LYS A 106 13.62 -16.93 -11.77
N THR A 107 14.31 -18.00 -11.40
CA THR A 107 14.73 -19.06 -12.32
C THR A 107 13.53 -19.66 -13.10
N ILE A 108 12.44 -19.96 -12.40
CA ILE A 108 11.22 -20.49 -13.05
C ILE A 108 10.59 -19.42 -13.95
N MET A 109 10.55 -18.18 -13.49
CA MET A 109 9.97 -17.07 -14.28
C MET A 109 10.77 -16.83 -15.58
N GLU A 110 12.09 -16.93 -15.53
CA GLU A 110 12.98 -16.88 -16.70
C GLU A 110 12.69 -18.01 -17.68
N GLU A 111 12.55 -19.26 -17.21
CA GLU A 111 12.19 -20.41 -18.06
C GLU A 111 10.88 -20.16 -18.84
N TYR A 112 9.85 -19.64 -18.16
CA TYR A 112 8.56 -19.35 -18.81
C TYR A 112 8.61 -18.13 -19.75
N HIS A 113 9.38 -17.09 -19.41
CA HIS A 113 9.58 -15.94 -20.30
C HIS A 113 10.34 -16.37 -21.56
N GLU A 114 11.39 -17.18 -21.45
CA GLU A 114 12.15 -17.70 -22.60
C GLU A 114 11.30 -18.61 -23.51
N GLU A 115 10.48 -19.49 -22.92
CA GLU A 115 9.68 -20.44 -23.69
C GLU A 115 8.44 -19.80 -24.34
N TYR A 116 7.73 -18.91 -23.62
CA TYR A 116 6.41 -18.41 -24.04
C TYR A 116 6.37 -16.90 -24.30
N GLY A 117 7.40 -16.13 -23.92
CA GLY A 117 7.42 -14.68 -24.05
C GLY A 117 6.48 -13.94 -23.09
N ILE A 118 6.00 -14.60 -22.02
CA ILE A 118 5.15 -13.96 -21.00
C ILE A 118 5.96 -12.93 -20.21
N LYS A 119 5.46 -11.70 -20.12
CA LYS A 119 6.13 -10.61 -19.38
C LYS A 119 5.91 -10.77 -17.89
N CYS A 120 6.93 -10.66 -17.07
CA CYS A 120 6.74 -10.78 -15.63
C CYS A 120 7.78 -10.06 -14.78
N ALA A 121 7.43 -9.79 -13.53
CA ALA A 121 8.33 -9.24 -12.53
C ALA A 121 8.06 -9.88 -11.17
N LEU A 122 9.10 -9.95 -10.33
CA LEU A 122 9.03 -10.50 -8.98
C LEU A 122 9.16 -9.37 -7.96
N ARG A 123 8.12 -9.14 -7.15
CA ARG A 123 8.19 -8.28 -5.97
C ARG A 123 8.53 -9.11 -4.75
N HIS A 124 9.46 -8.61 -3.94
CA HIS A 124 9.68 -9.14 -2.60
C HIS A 124 9.40 -8.03 -1.58
N THR A 125 8.64 -8.40 -0.56
CA THR A 125 8.22 -7.50 0.52
C THR A 125 8.74 -8.06 1.84
N PRO A 126 9.99 -7.74 2.24
CA PRO A 126 10.50 -8.04 3.58
C PRO A 126 9.55 -7.51 4.66
N GLY A 127 9.35 -8.31 5.72
CA GLY A 127 8.58 -7.86 6.87
C GLY A 127 9.35 -6.81 7.67
N ASP A 128 8.66 -5.80 8.21
CA ASP A 128 9.31 -4.87 9.13
C ASP A 128 9.57 -5.57 10.46
N ILE A 129 10.76 -6.13 10.62
CA ILE A 129 11.15 -6.85 11.84
C ILE A 129 11.71 -5.91 12.91
N ARG A 130 11.74 -4.58 12.70
CA ARG A 130 12.36 -3.57 13.58
C ARG A 130 11.55 -3.32 14.86
N GLU A 131 11.19 -4.40 15.53
CA GLU A 131 10.48 -4.45 16.79
C GLU A 131 11.20 -5.35 17.79
N HIS A 132 11.07 -5.03 19.07
CA HIS A 132 11.29 -5.95 20.16
C HIS A 132 9.94 -6.48 20.64
N LYS A 133 9.93 -7.56 21.43
CA LYS A 133 8.71 -8.14 22.00
C LYS A 133 7.81 -7.13 22.75
N GLU A 134 8.38 -6.02 23.22
CA GLU A 134 7.70 -5.05 24.09
C GLU A 134 7.54 -3.65 23.47
N PHE A 135 8.32 -3.30 22.44
CA PHE A 135 8.36 -1.93 21.88
C PHE A 135 9.00 -1.93 20.50
N MET A 136 8.75 -0.88 19.71
CA MET A 136 9.41 -0.68 18.42
C MET A 136 10.90 -0.34 18.58
N GLU A 137 11.74 -0.83 17.67
CA GLU A 137 13.19 -0.61 17.65
C GLU A 137 13.65 -0.17 16.24
N LEU A 138 13.01 0.87 15.70
CA LEU A 138 13.07 1.28 14.28
C LEU A 138 14.49 1.67 13.80
N ARG A 139 15.38 2.05 14.72
CA ARG A 139 16.77 2.47 14.45
C ARG A 139 17.81 1.60 15.18
N GLY A 140 17.40 0.45 15.71
CA GLY A 140 18.28 -0.49 16.42
C GLY A 140 18.95 -1.51 15.52
N GLY A 141 19.50 -2.57 16.12
CA GLY A 141 20.31 -3.56 15.39
C GLY A 141 19.56 -4.35 14.32
N LYS A 142 18.22 -4.44 14.40
CA LYS A 142 17.41 -5.09 13.38
C LYS A 142 17.28 -4.28 12.08
N MET A 143 17.60 -2.98 12.10
CA MET A 143 17.67 -2.17 10.88
C MET A 143 18.71 -2.74 9.92
N ASP A 144 19.89 -3.14 10.42
CA ASP A 144 20.94 -3.75 9.61
C ASP A 144 20.48 -5.06 8.96
N VAL A 145 19.70 -5.87 9.69
CA VAL A 145 19.15 -7.14 9.18
C VAL A 145 18.09 -6.91 8.11
N VAL A 146 17.22 -5.92 8.28
CA VAL A 146 16.24 -5.53 7.25
C VAL A 146 16.99 -5.10 5.98
N MET A 147 18.03 -4.29 6.11
CA MET A 147 18.81 -3.83 4.96
C MET A 147 19.61 -4.93 4.28
N GLU A 148 20.20 -5.85 5.06
CA GLU A 148 20.81 -7.05 4.51
C GLU A 148 19.78 -7.91 3.75
N SER A 149 18.55 -8.04 4.27
CA SER A 149 17.46 -8.74 3.57
C SER A 149 17.16 -8.12 2.22
N PHE A 150 16.97 -6.80 2.16
CA PHE A 150 16.76 -6.07 0.91
C PHE A 150 17.93 -6.22 -0.08
N GLU A 151 19.17 -6.11 0.39
CA GLU A 151 20.34 -6.27 -0.46
C GLU A 151 20.41 -7.67 -1.07
N GLN A 152 20.19 -8.72 -0.28
CA GLN A 152 20.32 -10.09 -0.76
C GLN A 152 19.17 -10.51 -1.69
N ILE A 153 17.92 -10.10 -1.44
CA ILE A 153 16.82 -10.40 -2.38
C ILE A 153 17.00 -9.68 -3.72
N ALA A 154 17.49 -8.44 -3.70
CA ALA A 154 17.74 -7.65 -4.90
C ALA A 154 18.86 -8.27 -5.75
N GLU A 155 19.92 -8.80 -5.12
CA GLU A 155 20.97 -9.55 -5.81
C GLU A 155 20.49 -10.89 -6.38
N SER A 156 19.44 -11.47 -5.79
CA SER A 156 19.04 -12.85 -6.05
C SER A 156 17.86 -12.98 -7.01
N GLY A 157 17.27 -11.88 -7.47
CA GLY A 157 16.26 -11.90 -8.54
C GLY A 157 14.97 -11.12 -8.26
N ALA A 158 14.83 -10.47 -7.10
CA ALA A 158 13.71 -9.56 -6.88
C ALA A 158 13.87 -8.31 -7.77
N ASP A 159 12.81 -7.97 -8.50
CA ASP A 159 12.77 -6.82 -9.42
C ASP A 159 12.20 -5.57 -8.76
N LEU A 160 11.25 -5.76 -7.83
CA LEU A 160 10.52 -4.71 -7.11
C LEU A 160 10.72 -4.91 -5.60
N LEU A 161 11.09 -3.86 -4.88
CA LEU A 161 11.33 -3.88 -3.44
C LEU A 161 10.27 -3.05 -2.69
N SER A 162 9.59 -3.69 -1.73
CA SER A 162 8.54 -3.08 -0.91
C SER A 162 8.70 -3.45 0.57
N ILE A 163 7.99 -2.77 1.46
CA ILE A 163 7.85 -3.11 2.89
C ILE A 163 6.57 -2.48 3.41
N GLU A 164 5.98 -3.08 4.45
CA GLU A 164 4.89 -2.49 5.22
C GLU A 164 5.45 -1.97 6.55
N SER A 165 5.91 -0.71 6.54
CA SER A 165 6.67 -0.17 7.67
C SER A 165 5.78 0.17 8.88
N MET A 166 6.37 0.12 10.08
CA MET A 166 5.63 0.25 11.35
C MET A 166 5.77 1.61 12.06
N GLY A 167 6.36 2.62 11.43
CA GLY A 167 6.53 3.95 12.01
C GLY A 167 5.24 4.53 12.60
N GLY A 168 5.24 4.82 13.90
CA GLY A 168 4.11 5.41 14.62
C GLY A 168 3.02 4.43 15.06
N LYS A 169 3.14 3.13 14.75
CA LYS A 169 2.13 2.11 15.06
C LYS A 169 1.76 2.07 16.54
N GLU A 170 2.71 2.17 17.45
CA GLU A 170 2.48 2.10 18.90
C GLU A 170 1.61 3.25 19.44
N ILE A 171 1.70 4.43 18.82
CA ILE A 171 0.82 5.56 19.15
C ILE A 171 -0.53 5.39 18.46
N PHE A 172 -0.53 4.92 17.22
CA PHE A 172 -1.76 4.66 16.47
C PHE A 172 -2.65 3.64 17.18
N ASP A 173 -2.12 2.49 17.61
CA ASP A 173 -2.85 1.45 18.33
C ASP A 173 -3.50 2.00 19.62
N TYR A 174 -2.83 2.93 20.29
CA TYR A 174 -3.40 3.64 21.44
C TYR A 174 -4.54 4.59 21.02
N ALA A 175 -4.32 5.39 19.98
CA ALA A 175 -5.21 6.48 19.56
C ALA A 175 -6.49 5.97 18.90
N VAL A 176 -6.39 4.97 18.02
CA VAL A 176 -7.53 4.44 17.25
C VAL A 176 -8.61 3.85 18.16
N LEU A 177 -8.20 3.17 19.24
CA LEU A 177 -9.11 2.61 20.24
C LEU A 177 -9.81 3.66 21.14
N ARG A 178 -9.40 4.94 21.03
CA ARG A 178 -9.87 6.04 21.87
C ARG A 178 -10.54 7.16 21.08
N ASN A 179 -10.70 7.01 19.76
CA ASN A 179 -11.18 8.07 18.87
C ASN A 179 -10.40 9.37 19.07
N ASP A 180 -9.07 9.26 19.22
CA ASP A 180 -8.13 10.37 19.45
C ASP A 180 -7.56 10.85 18.11
N VAL A 181 -8.25 11.79 17.46
CA VAL A 181 -7.87 12.30 16.14
C VAL A 181 -6.49 12.98 16.15
N PRO A 182 -6.13 13.83 17.14
CA PRO A 182 -4.77 14.35 17.25
C PRO A 182 -3.72 13.25 17.37
N GLY A 183 -4.01 12.19 18.12
CA GLY A 183 -3.12 11.03 18.23
C GLY A 183 -2.94 10.28 16.91
N MET A 184 -4.02 10.09 16.14
CA MET A 184 -3.95 9.48 14.81
C MET A 184 -3.13 10.35 13.84
N LEU A 185 -3.34 11.68 13.85
CA LEU A 185 -2.59 12.63 13.04
C LEU A 185 -1.08 12.61 13.37
N TYR A 186 -0.74 12.58 14.65
CA TYR A 186 0.65 12.51 15.10
C TYR A 186 1.30 11.17 14.74
N ALA A 187 0.61 10.05 14.98
CA ALA A 187 1.11 8.72 14.71
C ALA A 187 1.38 8.48 13.22
N ILE A 188 0.39 8.77 12.36
CA ILE A 188 0.47 8.46 10.93
C ILE A 188 1.23 9.59 10.20
N GLY A 189 0.72 10.83 10.31
CA GLY A 189 1.19 11.96 9.51
C GLY A 189 2.57 12.49 9.92
N CYS A 190 2.96 12.33 11.19
CA CYS A 190 4.24 12.83 11.70
C CYS A 190 5.25 11.70 11.92
N LEU A 191 5.00 10.81 12.89
CA LEU A 191 5.94 9.73 13.25
C LEU A 191 6.14 8.75 12.09
N GLY A 192 5.05 8.34 11.43
CA GLY A 192 5.09 7.53 10.22
C GLY A 192 5.93 8.18 9.12
N THR A 193 5.69 9.45 8.81
CA THR A 193 6.50 10.19 7.82
C THR A 193 7.98 10.25 8.18
N MET A 194 8.33 10.48 9.46
CA MET A 194 9.73 10.55 9.92
C MET A 194 10.47 9.21 9.79
N ASP A 195 9.80 8.08 10.05
CA ASP A 195 10.37 6.75 9.81
C ASP A 195 10.48 6.44 8.32
N MET A 196 9.43 6.75 7.55
CA MET A 196 9.39 6.58 6.10
C MET A 196 10.54 7.31 5.41
N ASP A 197 10.78 8.57 5.77
CA ASP A 197 11.89 9.38 5.27
C ASP A 197 13.24 8.69 5.46
N TYR A 198 13.46 8.10 6.63
CA TYR A 198 14.71 7.41 6.97
C TYR A 198 14.83 6.08 6.24
N LEU A 199 13.81 5.22 6.35
CA LEU A 199 13.82 3.87 5.81
C LEU A 199 13.92 3.87 4.29
N TRP A 200 13.13 4.69 3.60
CA TRP A 200 13.07 4.69 2.14
C TRP A 200 14.29 5.32 1.47
N GLN A 201 15.03 6.19 2.15
CA GLN A 201 16.34 6.63 1.68
C GLN A 201 17.33 5.45 1.59
N GLU A 202 17.29 4.54 2.57
CA GLU A 202 18.14 3.37 2.60
C GLU A 202 17.68 2.29 1.61
N ILE A 203 16.38 1.96 1.55
CA ILE A 203 15.82 1.02 0.56
C ILE A 203 16.12 1.50 -0.87
N SER A 204 15.89 2.78 -1.16
CA SER A 204 16.12 3.32 -2.50
C SER A 204 17.61 3.36 -2.85
N SER A 205 18.50 3.53 -1.86
CA SER A 205 19.95 3.41 -2.02
C SER A 205 20.36 1.99 -2.40
N VAL A 206 19.77 0.97 -1.76
CA VAL A 206 19.95 -0.44 -2.12
C VAL A 206 19.46 -0.69 -3.54
N ALA A 207 18.22 -0.32 -3.84
CA ALA A 207 17.61 -0.51 -5.17
C ALA A 207 18.48 0.09 -6.28
N GLN A 208 18.94 1.32 -6.09
CA GLN A 208 19.83 2.01 -7.03
C GLN A 208 21.17 1.27 -7.22
N LYS A 209 21.81 0.82 -6.13
CA LYS A 209 23.09 0.09 -6.20
C LYS A 209 22.95 -1.26 -6.90
N LYS A 210 21.81 -1.94 -6.73
CA LYS A 210 21.55 -3.26 -7.32
C LYS A 210 20.90 -3.19 -8.71
N GLY A 211 20.45 -2.03 -9.14
CA GLY A 211 19.79 -1.85 -10.43
C GLY A 211 18.38 -2.43 -10.48
N VAL A 212 17.68 -2.47 -9.35
CA VAL A 212 16.29 -2.92 -9.21
C VAL A 212 15.37 -1.74 -8.84
N VAL A 213 14.07 -1.96 -8.79
CA VAL A 213 13.08 -0.91 -8.54
C VAL A 213 12.81 -0.76 -7.04
N SER A 214 12.98 0.46 -6.54
CA SER A 214 12.42 0.90 -5.25
C SER A 214 10.92 1.16 -5.47
N ALA A 215 10.06 0.23 -5.06
CA ALA A 215 8.67 0.20 -5.49
C ALA A 215 7.79 1.11 -4.63
N GLY A 216 7.46 0.72 -3.40
CA GLY A 216 6.70 1.56 -2.47
C GLY A 216 6.27 0.86 -1.19
N ASP A 217 5.68 1.63 -0.28
CA ASP A 217 5.18 1.21 1.03
C ASP A 217 3.65 1.24 1.06
N THR A 218 3.09 1.01 2.24
CA THR A 218 1.66 1.04 2.58
C THR A 218 1.47 1.45 4.03
N ASP A 219 0.40 2.16 4.33
CA ASP A 219 -0.01 2.38 5.72
C ASP A 219 -0.86 1.22 6.28
N CYS A 220 -0.53 -0.02 5.93
CA CYS A 220 -1.26 -1.21 6.35
C CYS A 220 -1.30 -1.36 7.89
N ALA A 221 -0.16 -1.11 8.53
CA ALA A 221 0.01 -1.21 9.98
C ALA A 221 -0.89 -0.25 10.78
N GLN A 222 -1.45 0.79 10.14
CA GLN A 222 -2.24 1.85 10.76
C GLN A 222 -3.60 2.02 10.04
N ALA A 223 -3.66 2.61 8.84
CA ALA A 223 -4.92 2.81 8.12
C ALA A 223 -5.71 1.52 7.80
N ASN A 224 -5.07 0.41 7.39
CA ASN A 224 -5.79 -0.86 7.21
C ASN A 224 -6.28 -1.42 8.55
N THR A 225 -5.49 -1.24 9.62
CA THR A 225 -5.95 -1.59 10.97
C THR A 225 -7.21 -0.80 11.36
N ALA A 226 -7.28 0.51 11.07
CA ALA A 226 -8.52 1.28 11.28
C ALA A 226 -9.69 0.73 10.45
N MET A 227 -9.46 0.43 9.16
CA MET A 227 -10.46 -0.18 8.27
C MET A 227 -10.98 -1.51 8.82
N PHE A 228 -10.10 -2.39 9.32
CA PHE A 228 -10.50 -3.69 9.88
C PHE A 228 -11.19 -3.58 11.23
N ILE A 229 -10.80 -2.62 12.08
CA ILE A 229 -11.54 -2.35 13.32
C ILE A 229 -12.94 -1.82 12.98
N ALA A 230 -13.07 -0.93 11.99
CA ALA A 230 -14.36 -0.45 11.51
C ALA A 230 -15.23 -1.60 11.00
N GLY A 231 -14.67 -2.48 10.17
CA GLY A 231 -15.29 -3.73 9.76
C GLY A 231 -16.39 -3.53 8.70
N GLY A 232 -17.43 -4.35 8.77
CA GLY A 232 -18.59 -4.26 7.89
C GLY A 232 -19.59 -3.20 8.36
N LEU A 233 -20.54 -2.83 7.49
CA LEU A 233 -21.52 -1.75 7.72
C LEU A 233 -22.42 -1.90 8.97
N LEU A 234 -22.42 -3.07 9.62
CA LEU A 234 -23.19 -3.35 10.84
C LEU A 234 -22.34 -3.32 12.12
N ASP A 235 -21.02 -3.27 11.98
CA ASP A 235 -20.07 -3.24 13.08
C ASP A 235 -20.05 -1.87 13.74
N LYS A 236 -19.50 -1.82 14.96
CA LYS A 236 -19.57 -0.64 15.85
C LYS A 236 -18.30 -0.39 16.64
N ASN A 237 -17.18 -1.02 16.24
CA ASN A 237 -15.93 -0.91 17.01
C ASN A 237 -15.19 0.39 16.68
N LEU A 238 -15.30 0.89 15.45
CA LEU A 238 -14.80 2.21 15.02
C LEU A 238 -15.79 2.81 14.02
N ALA A 239 -16.02 4.12 14.07
CA ALA A 239 -16.82 4.79 13.06
C ALA A 239 -16.08 4.79 11.72
N HIS A 240 -16.77 4.46 10.63
CA HIS A 240 -16.16 4.41 9.30
C HIS A 240 -15.68 5.80 8.84
N THR A 241 -16.29 6.88 9.35
CA THR A 241 -15.82 8.26 9.19
C THR A 241 -14.47 8.55 9.87
N LEU A 242 -14.09 7.81 10.91
CA LEU A 242 -12.74 7.87 11.50
C LEU A 242 -11.75 6.98 10.75
N ALA A 243 -12.20 5.83 10.23
CA ALA A 243 -11.36 4.96 9.41
C ALA A 243 -10.88 5.66 8.13
N ILE A 244 -11.79 6.36 7.42
CA ILE A 244 -11.40 7.15 6.25
C ILE A 244 -10.54 8.37 6.59
N LEU A 245 -10.70 8.93 7.80
CA LEU A 245 -9.82 9.98 8.28
C LEU A 245 -8.37 9.46 8.44
N ALA A 246 -8.21 8.26 9.02
CA ALA A 246 -6.90 7.60 9.08
C ALA A 246 -6.28 7.44 7.69
N ARG A 247 -7.09 7.00 6.71
CA ARG A 247 -6.67 6.83 5.32
C ARG A 247 -6.29 8.15 4.64
N ALA A 248 -6.99 9.24 4.92
CA ALA A 248 -6.62 10.54 4.37
C ALA A 248 -5.27 11.03 4.93
N ILE A 249 -5.02 10.79 6.23
CA ILE A 249 -3.73 11.09 6.88
C ILE A 249 -2.62 10.16 6.37
N SER A 250 -2.96 8.93 5.97
CA SER A 250 -1.97 7.97 5.48
C SER A 250 -1.40 8.31 4.11
N ALA A 251 -2.16 9.00 3.25
CA ALA A 251 -1.69 9.44 1.93
C ALA A 251 -0.36 10.23 1.98
N PRO A 252 -0.21 11.32 2.77
CA PRO A 252 1.06 12.04 2.87
C PRO A 252 2.17 11.26 3.62
N ARG A 253 1.81 10.27 4.46
CA ARG A 253 2.79 9.34 5.07
C ARG A 253 3.37 8.41 4.01
N SER A 254 2.52 7.72 3.25
CA SER A 254 2.94 6.81 2.18
C SER A 254 3.62 7.56 1.02
N LEU A 255 3.23 8.81 0.76
CA LEU A 255 3.90 9.70 -0.21
C LEU A 255 5.40 9.87 0.08
N ALA A 256 5.81 9.81 1.35
CA ALA A 256 7.20 10.00 1.76
C ALA A 256 8.17 8.96 1.17
N ALA A 257 7.71 7.74 0.87
CA ALA A 257 8.54 6.74 0.17
C ALA A 257 9.03 7.29 -1.19
N TYR A 258 8.13 7.92 -1.93
CA TYR A 258 8.39 8.45 -3.27
C TYR A 258 9.19 9.75 -3.22
N GLU A 259 9.01 10.54 -2.17
CA GLU A 259 9.87 11.71 -1.87
C GLU A 259 11.30 11.29 -1.51
N ALA A 260 11.47 10.09 -0.95
CA ALA A 260 12.75 9.50 -0.55
C ALA A 260 13.42 8.61 -1.61
N GLY A 261 12.77 8.41 -2.77
CA GLY A 261 13.38 7.76 -3.94
C GLY A 261 12.62 6.57 -4.53
N ALA A 262 11.50 6.15 -3.96
CA ALA A 262 10.62 5.16 -4.57
C ALA A 262 10.00 5.69 -5.87
N VAL A 263 9.71 4.80 -6.82
CA VAL A 263 9.21 5.16 -8.16
C VAL A 263 7.92 4.42 -8.54
N GLY A 264 7.39 3.61 -7.64
CA GLY A 264 6.26 2.73 -7.90
C GLY A 264 6.67 1.39 -8.51
N PRO A 265 5.73 0.43 -8.64
CA PRO A 265 4.37 0.52 -8.15
C PRO A 265 4.29 0.55 -6.62
N GLY A 266 3.37 1.32 -6.03
CA GLY A 266 3.03 1.22 -4.61
C GLY A 266 2.50 -0.17 -4.21
N LYS A 267 2.43 -0.48 -2.91
CA LYS A 267 1.89 -1.76 -2.40
C LYS A 267 0.38 -1.84 -2.57
N ASP A 268 -0.13 -3.03 -2.85
CA ASP A 268 -1.54 -3.34 -3.12
C ASP A 268 -2.51 -2.94 -2.01
N CYS A 269 -2.17 -3.26 -0.76
CA CYS A 269 -2.98 -2.95 0.41
C CYS A 269 -2.94 -1.45 0.80
N GLY A 270 -2.19 -0.63 0.07
CA GLY A 270 -2.15 0.82 0.21
C GLY A 270 -3.34 1.49 -0.48
N TYR A 271 -4.54 1.43 0.09
CA TYR A 271 -5.74 2.06 -0.53
C TYR A 271 -5.58 3.59 -0.72
N GLU A 272 -4.71 4.25 0.05
CA GLU A 272 -4.36 5.66 -0.12
C GLU A 272 -3.58 5.95 -1.41
N ASN A 273 -3.10 4.91 -2.10
CA ASN A 273 -2.35 5.02 -3.34
C ASN A 273 -3.08 5.80 -4.43
N ILE A 274 -4.41 5.91 -4.39
CA ILE A 274 -5.15 6.75 -5.35
C ILE A 274 -4.80 8.25 -5.17
N ILE A 275 -4.66 8.70 -3.93
CA ILE A 275 -4.22 10.06 -3.59
C ILE A 275 -2.74 10.21 -3.95
N VAL A 276 -1.92 9.23 -3.58
CA VAL A 276 -0.48 9.24 -3.89
C VAL A 276 -0.23 9.27 -5.39
N LYS A 277 -0.98 8.51 -6.19
CA LYS A 277 -0.90 8.49 -7.66
C LYS A 277 -1.24 9.85 -8.25
N ALA A 278 -2.28 10.51 -7.74
CA ALA A 278 -2.67 11.85 -8.19
C ALA A 278 -1.53 12.87 -8.01
N ILE A 279 -0.79 12.77 -6.89
CA ILE A 279 0.33 13.66 -6.58
C ILE A 279 1.59 13.27 -7.36
N SER A 280 2.00 12.01 -7.30
CA SER A 280 3.32 11.56 -7.77
C SER A 280 3.37 11.31 -9.28
N GLY A 281 2.24 10.92 -9.87
CA GLY A 281 2.12 10.44 -11.23
C GLY A 281 2.75 9.06 -11.47
N MET A 282 3.13 8.36 -10.39
CA MET A 282 3.76 7.03 -10.44
C MET A 282 2.70 5.92 -10.45
N PRO A 283 3.05 4.72 -10.96
CA PRO A 283 2.13 3.60 -10.94
C PRO A 283 1.86 3.10 -9.53
N MET A 284 0.71 2.46 -9.31
CA MET A 284 0.30 1.90 -8.03
C MET A 284 -0.35 0.53 -8.19
N ALA A 285 -0.10 -0.38 -7.24
CA ALA A 285 -0.90 -1.57 -7.06
C ALA A 285 -2.12 -1.25 -6.18
N PHE A 286 -3.20 -2.00 -6.39
CA PHE A 286 -4.41 -1.96 -5.59
C PHE A 286 -5.04 -3.35 -5.50
N GLU A 287 -5.90 -3.53 -4.51
CA GLU A 287 -6.67 -4.73 -4.25
C GLU A 287 -8.13 -4.36 -3.92
N GLY A 288 -9.06 -5.33 -3.90
CA GLY A 288 -10.46 -5.08 -3.55
C GLY A 288 -11.34 -6.31 -3.81
N LYS A 289 -12.25 -6.27 -4.79
CA LYS A 289 -13.23 -7.37 -4.99
C LYS A 289 -12.58 -8.74 -5.22
N THR A 290 -11.35 -8.76 -5.74
CA THR A 290 -10.59 -9.98 -6.09
C THR A 290 -9.48 -10.29 -5.07
N SER A 291 -9.46 -9.59 -3.94
CA SER A 291 -8.68 -9.91 -2.72
C SER A 291 -9.55 -10.39 -1.56
N THR A 292 -10.80 -10.79 -1.84
CA THR A 292 -11.71 -11.36 -0.83
C THR A 292 -11.21 -12.66 -0.18
N CYS A 293 -10.17 -13.29 -0.74
CA CYS A 293 -9.45 -14.38 -0.07
C CYS A 293 -8.70 -13.94 1.19
N ALA A 294 -8.26 -12.68 1.27
CA ALA A 294 -7.60 -12.14 2.45
C ALA A 294 -8.61 -11.52 3.41
N HIS A 295 -9.44 -10.61 2.93
CA HIS A 295 -10.43 -9.90 3.75
C HIS A 295 -11.57 -9.29 2.94
N SER A 296 -12.64 -8.89 3.64
CA SER A 296 -13.69 -8.06 3.06
C SER A 296 -13.27 -6.59 3.08
N ASP A 297 -13.78 -5.80 2.13
CA ASP A 297 -13.70 -4.34 2.10
C ASP A 297 -15.04 -3.74 1.63
N VAL A 298 -15.10 -2.40 1.53
CA VAL A 298 -16.30 -1.64 1.12
C VAL A 298 -16.09 -0.78 -0.14
N MET A 299 -15.06 -1.09 -0.94
CA MET A 299 -14.67 -0.35 -2.15
C MET A 299 -14.15 -1.25 -3.28
N GLY A 300 -14.63 -2.50 -3.34
CA GLY A 300 -14.03 -3.56 -4.12
C GLY A 300 -13.90 -3.31 -5.63
N ASN A 301 -14.81 -2.56 -6.25
CA ASN A 301 -14.68 -2.15 -7.65
C ASN A 301 -14.04 -0.76 -7.75
N LEU A 302 -14.46 0.20 -6.90
CA LEU A 302 -14.03 1.59 -6.99
C LEU A 302 -12.51 1.72 -7.03
N ILE A 303 -11.81 0.93 -6.24
CA ILE A 303 -10.35 1.02 -6.13
C ILE A 303 -9.61 0.58 -7.41
N MET A 304 -10.29 -0.12 -8.32
CA MET A 304 -9.77 -0.43 -9.66
C MET A 304 -9.71 0.80 -10.59
N GLN A 305 -10.39 1.90 -10.24
CA GLN A 305 -10.57 3.10 -11.10
C GLN A 305 -9.26 3.62 -11.72
N CYS A 306 -8.15 3.53 -11.01
CA CYS A 306 -6.85 4.02 -11.48
C CYS A 306 -5.69 3.06 -11.16
N CYS A 307 -5.95 1.76 -11.03
CA CYS A 307 -4.89 0.79 -10.72
C CYS A 307 -3.93 0.55 -11.88
N ASP A 308 -2.66 0.28 -11.60
CA ASP A 308 -1.68 -0.18 -12.61
C ASP A 308 -1.36 -1.65 -12.42
N LEU A 309 -1.28 -2.10 -11.17
CA LEU A 309 -1.33 -3.51 -10.79
C LEU A 309 -2.63 -3.83 -10.03
N TRP A 310 -3.13 -5.05 -10.20
CA TRP A 310 -4.36 -5.53 -9.55
C TRP A 310 -4.10 -6.81 -8.76
N SER A 311 -4.31 -6.77 -7.44
CA SER A 311 -3.87 -7.80 -6.49
C SER A 311 -5.00 -8.52 -5.76
N ASN A 312 -4.68 -9.74 -5.30
CA ASN A 312 -5.52 -10.54 -4.40
C ASN A 312 -5.13 -10.44 -2.92
N GLU A 313 -4.25 -9.49 -2.54
CA GLU A 313 -3.70 -9.28 -1.19
C GLU A 313 -2.92 -10.47 -0.65
N SER A 314 -3.59 -11.57 -0.32
CA SER A 314 -2.96 -12.80 0.16
C SER A 314 -3.91 -13.99 0.09
N VAL A 315 -3.36 -15.19 -0.12
CA VAL A 315 -4.10 -16.46 -0.03
C VAL A 315 -3.16 -17.59 0.37
N GLU A 316 -3.56 -18.43 1.32
CA GLU A 316 -2.79 -19.63 1.65
C GLU A 316 -2.70 -20.56 0.43
N TYR A 317 -1.52 -21.10 0.17
CA TYR A 317 -1.32 -22.06 -0.91
C TYR A 317 -1.88 -23.45 -0.59
N HIS A 318 -3.00 -23.80 -1.20
CA HIS A 318 -3.61 -25.14 -1.10
C HIS A 318 -4.41 -25.49 -2.36
N GLY A 319 -5.07 -26.66 -2.35
CA GLY A 319 -5.86 -27.15 -3.48
C GLY A 319 -7.33 -26.75 -3.40
N GLU A 320 -7.88 -26.33 -4.54
CA GLU A 320 -9.28 -26.04 -4.80
C GLU A 320 -9.81 -26.95 -5.91
N PHE A 321 -11.12 -26.95 -6.17
CA PHE A 321 -11.67 -27.71 -7.30
C PHE A 321 -11.13 -27.24 -8.67
N GLY A 322 -10.79 -25.94 -8.79
CA GLY A 322 -10.32 -25.32 -10.03
C GLY A 322 -8.81 -25.44 -10.30
N GLY A 323 -8.05 -26.03 -9.38
CA GLY A 323 -6.58 -26.02 -9.38
C GLY A 323 -6.06 -25.63 -8.00
N THR A 324 -4.84 -25.10 -7.92
CA THR A 324 -4.36 -24.52 -6.65
C THR A 324 -4.94 -23.12 -6.43
N THR A 325 -4.95 -22.66 -5.19
CA THR A 325 -5.52 -21.34 -4.81
C THR A 325 -4.92 -20.21 -5.65
N VAL A 326 -3.59 -20.20 -5.80
CA VAL A 326 -2.88 -19.19 -6.58
C VAL A 326 -3.22 -19.22 -8.06
N GLN A 327 -3.64 -20.37 -8.61
CA GLN A 327 -4.15 -20.44 -9.98
C GLN A 327 -5.54 -19.81 -10.10
N CYS A 328 -6.42 -20.09 -9.14
CA CYS A 328 -7.80 -19.59 -9.16
C CYS A 328 -7.84 -18.06 -9.08
N TRP A 329 -7.07 -17.48 -8.16
CA TRP A 329 -7.01 -16.03 -7.97
C TRP A 329 -6.22 -15.32 -9.07
N SER A 330 -5.06 -15.87 -9.49
CA SER A 330 -4.32 -15.28 -10.62
C SER A 330 -5.13 -15.25 -11.92
N GLU A 331 -5.91 -16.30 -12.22
CA GLU A 331 -6.80 -16.31 -13.38
C GLU A 331 -7.88 -15.22 -13.27
N SER A 332 -8.49 -15.06 -12.10
CA SER A 332 -9.54 -14.05 -11.86
C SER A 332 -9.00 -12.62 -11.98
N LEU A 333 -7.86 -12.32 -11.35
CA LEU A 333 -7.18 -11.02 -11.45
C LEU A 333 -6.81 -10.67 -12.89
N ASN A 334 -6.37 -11.67 -13.66
CA ASN A 334 -5.99 -11.44 -15.05
C ASN A 334 -7.20 -11.19 -15.95
N TYR A 335 -8.36 -11.78 -15.67
CA TYR A 335 -9.59 -11.42 -16.39
C TYR A 335 -10.06 -10.00 -16.07
N ASP A 336 -9.95 -9.56 -14.82
CA ASP A 336 -10.17 -8.17 -14.45
C ASP A 336 -9.25 -7.22 -15.23
N CYS A 337 -7.95 -7.53 -15.26
CA CYS A 337 -6.98 -6.78 -16.07
C CYS A 337 -7.30 -6.85 -17.58
N ALA A 338 -7.74 -7.98 -18.10
CA ALA A 338 -8.11 -8.11 -19.51
C ALA A 338 -9.29 -7.21 -19.89
N LEU A 339 -10.27 -7.05 -18.99
CA LEU A 339 -11.38 -6.11 -19.17
C LEU A 339 -10.89 -4.66 -19.20
N MET A 340 -10.07 -4.25 -18.23
CA MET A 340 -9.46 -2.92 -18.18
C MET A 340 -8.61 -2.64 -19.43
N ASN A 341 -7.77 -3.59 -19.83
CA ASN A 341 -6.94 -3.50 -21.02
C ASN A 341 -7.75 -3.42 -22.33
N THR A 342 -8.92 -4.07 -22.37
CA THR A 342 -9.84 -3.95 -23.50
C THR A 342 -10.49 -2.58 -23.55
N ALA A 343 -10.85 -2.00 -22.40
CA ALA A 343 -11.37 -0.65 -22.33
C ALA A 343 -10.33 0.37 -22.81
N LEU A 344 -9.06 0.26 -22.38
CA LEU A 344 -7.94 1.08 -22.86
C LEU A 344 -7.75 1.00 -24.37
N LYS A 345 -7.71 -0.22 -24.94
CA LYS A 345 -7.51 -0.40 -26.39
C LYS A 345 -8.67 0.12 -27.23
N SER A 346 -9.87 0.21 -26.66
CA SER A 346 -11.09 0.64 -27.37
C SER A 346 -11.45 2.11 -27.13
N GLY A 347 -10.70 2.84 -26.30
CA GLY A 347 -11.01 4.23 -25.94
C GLY A 347 -12.19 4.38 -24.99
N ASN A 348 -12.54 3.33 -24.23
CA ASN A 348 -13.64 3.30 -23.27
C ASN A 348 -13.17 3.28 -21.81
N GLU A 349 -11.87 3.50 -21.56
CA GLU A 349 -11.26 3.42 -20.24
C GLU A 349 -11.92 4.35 -19.21
N LYS A 350 -12.26 5.59 -19.61
CA LYS A 350 -12.92 6.56 -18.72
C LYS A 350 -14.33 6.12 -18.33
N ILE A 351 -15.09 5.57 -19.27
CA ILE A 351 -16.43 5.03 -19.00
C ILE A 351 -16.34 3.88 -18.00
N LEU A 352 -15.42 2.94 -18.21
CA LEU A 352 -15.25 1.82 -17.28
C LEU A 352 -14.76 2.29 -15.91
N ARG A 353 -13.79 3.20 -15.85
CA ARG A 353 -13.32 3.83 -14.59
C ARG A 353 -14.49 4.44 -13.82
N ASP A 354 -15.33 5.22 -14.49
CA ASP A 354 -16.43 5.92 -13.84
C ASP A 354 -17.50 4.92 -13.36
N LEU A 355 -17.74 3.83 -14.08
CA LEU A 355 -18.63 2.75 -13.63
C LEU A 355 -18.08 2.01 -12.41
N LEU A 356 -16.77 1.72 -12.39
CA LEU A 356 -16.09 1.09 -11.25
C LEU A 356 -16.22 1.99 -10.01
N MET A 357 -15.87 3.27 -10.14
CA MET A 357 -16.00 4.27 -9.07
C MET A 357 -17.46 4.42 -8.60
N ALA A 358 -18.40 4.64 -9.52
CA ALA A 358 -19.80 4.88 -9.17
C ALA A 358 -20.46 3.68 -8.49
N SER A 359 -19.95 2.46 -8.69
CA SER A 359 -20.51 1.25 -8.09
C SER A 359 -20.36 1.19 -6.56
N ASP A 360 -19.33 1.84 -6.00
CA ASP A 360 -19.07 1.85 -4.55
C ASP A 360 -19.03 3.24 -3.93
N ARG A 361 -19.04 4.33 -4.72
CA ARG A 361 -18.93 5.72 -4.22
C ARG A 361 -19.81 6.00 -3.00
N PHE A 362 -21.05 5.50 -3.01
CA PHE A 362 -22.03 5.74 -1.95
C PHE A 362 -22.21 4.55 -0.98
N ARG A 363 -21.34 3.52 -1.08
CA ARG A 363 -21.41 2.35 -0.21
C ARG A 363 -20.99 2.68 1.22
N ASP A 364 -19.98 3.53 1.36
CA ASP A 364 -19.33 3.85 2.63
C ASP A 364 -18.57 5.18 2.54
N PRO A 365 -18.42 5.96 3.64
CA PRO A 365 -17.54 7.13 3.66
C PRO A 365 -16.09 6.81 3.22
N GLN A 366 -15.57 5.60 3.48
CA GLN A 366 -14.25 5.16 3.01
C GLN A 366 -14.16 5.14 1.49
N ALA A 367 -15.14 4.54 0.83
CA ALA A 367 -15.22 4.52 -0.63
C ALA A 367 -15.44 5.93 -1.20
N TYR A 368 -16.28 6.74 -0.55
CA TYR A 368 -16.63 8.08 -1.02
C TYR A 368 -15.39 8.97 -1.18
N VAL A 369 -14.54 9.05 -0.17
CA VAL A 369 -13.34 9.90 -0.21
C VAL A 369 -12.28 9.34 -1.16
N LEU A 370 -12.20 8.01 -1.32
CA LEU A 370 -11.26 7.37 -2.24
C LEU A 370 -11.70 7.39 -3.71
N ALA A 371 -12.92 7.82 -4.04
CA ALA A 371 -13.31 8.10 -5.43
C ALA A 371 -12.30 9.07 -6.07
N TYR A 372 -11.85 8.79 -7.31
CA TYR A 372 -10.67 9.44 -7.89
C TYR A 372 -10.73 10.98 -7.91
N ASP A 373 -11.92 11.56 -8.04
CA ASP A 373 -12.17 13.00 -7.98
C ASP A 373 -11.98 13.57 -6.56
N ASN A 374 -12.54 12.90 -5.56
CA ASN A 374 -12.37 13.26 -4.15
C ASN A 374 -10.93 13.02 -3.68
N ALA A 375 -10.30 11.92 -4.09
CA ALA A 375 -8.91 11.61 -3.79
C ALA A 375 -7.95 12.65 -4.39
N TYR A 376 -8.22 13.13 -5.61
CA TYR A 376 -7.47 14.21 -6.22
C TYR A 376 -7.56 15.50 -5.39
N ALA A 377 -8.75 15.87 -4.90
CA ALA A 377 -8.95 17.04 -4.06
C ALA A 377 -8.20 16.94 -2.71
N VAL A 378 -8.15 15.75 -2.10
CA VAL A 378 -7.29 15.51 -0.92
C VAL A 378 -5.81 15.69 -1.29
N GLY A 379 -5.40 15.23 -2.47
CA GLY A 379 -4.06 15.45 -3.01
C GLY A 379 -3.71 16.94 -3.14
N GLU A 380 -4.62 17.76 -3.65
CA GLU A 380 -4.44 19.22 -3.74
C GLU A 380 -4.23 19.86 -2.37
N ALA A 381 -4.96 19.40 -1.36
CA ALA A 381 -4.81 19.89 0.01
C ALA A 381 -3.44 19.53 0.63
N ILE A 382 -2.91 18.34 0.30
CA ILE A 382 -1.58 17.88 0.72
C ILE A 382 -0.48 18.76 0.11
N VAL A 383 -0.45 18.89 -1.22
CA VAL A 383 0.66 19.53 -1.92
C VAL A 383 0.76 21.03 -1.66
N LYS A 384 -0.34 21.67 -1.23
CA LYS A 384 -0.37 23.09 -0.85
C LYS A 384 0.67 23.45 0.22
N ASP A 385 0.87 22.57 1.18
CA ASP A 385 1.82 22.72 2.29
C ASP A 385 2.82 21.54 2.30
N GLY A 386 3.17 21.03 1.11
CA GLY A 386 3.87 19.75 0.95
C GLY A 386 5.24 19.63 1.63
N GLU A 387 5.90 20.76 1.91
CA GLU A 387 7.18 20.82 2.65
C GLU A 387 7.02 20.54 4.15
N ASP A 388 5.84 20.78 4.72
CA ASP A 388 5.55 20.60 6.13
C ASP A 388 4.76 19.30 6.34
N ILE A 389 5.43 18.28 6.88
CA ILE A 389 4.87 16.93 7.05
C ILE A 389 3.65 16.91 7.98
N PHE A 390 3.58 17.81 8.96
CA PHE A 390 2.45 17.93 9.86
C PHE A 390 1.30 18.66 9.16
N LEU A 391 1.56 19.83 8.59
CA LEU A 391 0.52 20.68 8.04
C LEU A 391 -0.15 20.02 6.82
N ARG A 392 0.62 19.36 5.95
CA ARG A 392 0.06 18.62 4.81
C ARG A 392 -0.83 17.45 5.25
N ALA A 393 -0.48 16.77 6.34
CA ALA A 393 -1.28 15.69 6.90
C ALA A 393 -2.56 16.21 7.56
N LYS A 394 -2.46 17.33 8.28
CA LYS A 394 -3.63 18.03 8.82
C LYS A 394 -4.56 18.49 7.70
N ASN A 395 -4.02 19.06 6.62
CA ASN A 395 -4.79 19.48 5.46
C ASN A 395 -5.53 18.32 4.80
N ALA A 396 -4.88 17.15 4.68
CA ALA A 396 -5.54 15.94 4.17
C ALA A 396 -6.73 15.52 5.05
N ALA A 397 -6.54 15.54 6.37
CA ALA A 397 -7.59 15.23 7.34
C ALA A 397 -8.77 16.21 7.26
N VAL A 398 -8.48 17.52 7.17
CA VAL A 398 -9.51 18.57 7.01
C VAL A 398 -10.25 18.41 5.68
N ALA A 399 -9.53 18.19 4.57
CA ALA A 399 -10.14 17.96 3.26
C ALA A 399 -11.04 16.72 3.23
N CYS A 400 -10.66 15.65 3.95
CA CYS A 400 -11.51 14.49 4.16
C CYS A 400 -12.80 14.86 4.91
N CYS A 401 -12.70 15.58 6.03
CA CYS A 401 -13.88 16.04 6.76
C CYS A 401 -14.79 16.93 5.91
N ASP A 402 -14.21 17.87 5.16
CA ASP A 402 -14.95 18.77 4.27
C ASP A 402 -15.65 17.99 3.15
N THR A 403 -14.99 16.99 2.57
CA THR A 403 -15.57 16.11 1.54
C THR A 403 -16.80 15.37 2.06
N LEU A 404 -16.74 14.87 3.31
CA LEU A 404 -17.86 14.14 3.93
C LEU A 404 -18.98 15.08 4.38
N ASN A 405 -18.64 16.22 4.98
CA ASN A 405 -19.63 17.22 5.42
C ASN A 405 -20.42 17.81 4.25
N ASN A 406 -19.80 17.89 3.06
CA ASN A 406 -20.43 18.35 1.83
C ASN A 406 -20.85 17.20 0.90
N SER A 407 -20.88 15.95 1.40
CA SER A 407 -21.24 14.80 0.57
C SER A 407 -22.70 14.88 0.13
N GLU A 408 -22.95 14.62 -1.15
CA GLU A 408 -24.30 14.54 -1.71
C GLU A 408 -24.64 13.08 -1.99
N GLY A 409 -25.77 12.57 -1.50
CA GLY A 409 -26.22 11.20 -1.76
C GLY A 409 -25.53 10.09 -0.93
N LEU A 410 -24.48 10.40 -0.17
CA LEU A 410 -23.91 9.48 0.81
C LEU A 410 -24.78 9.44 2.07
N GLU A 411 -25.27 8.25 2.43
CA GLU A 411 -26.00 8.05 3.68
C GLU A 411 -25.04 7.67 4.81
N MET A 412 -25.02 8.48 5.87
CA MET A 412 -24.26 8.20 7.09
C MET A 412 -25.20 8.03 8.29
N THR A 413 -24.86 7.10 9.17
CA THR A 413 -25.57 6.90 10.43
C THR A 413 -25.35 8.08 11.37
N LYS A 414 -26.23 8.22 12.38
CA LYS A 414 -26.05 9.21 13.44
C LYS A 414 -24.73 9.04 14.21
N PHE A 415 -24.23 7.81 14.29
CA PHE A 415 -22.96 7.51 14.95
C PHE A 415 -21.79 8.07 14.14
N GLU A 416 -21.79 7.82 12.84
CA GLU A 416 -20.76 8.34 11.92
C GLU A 416 -20.78 9.87 11.82
N LEU A 417 -21.96 10.47 11.74
CA LEU A 417 -22.13 11.94 11.74
C LEU A 417 -21.60 12.56 13.04
N GLY A 418 -21.89 11.96 14.19
CA GLY A 418 -21.39 12.45 15.47
C GLY A 418 -19.87 12.31 15.60
N ALA A 419 -19.29 11.22 15.09
CA ALA A 419 -17.85 11.02 15.06
C ALA A 419 -17.15 12.03 14.11
N LEU A 420 -17.74 12.27 12.93
CA LEU A 420 -17.26 13.26 11.96
C LEU A 420 -17.30 14.68 12.52
N GLU A 421 -18.39 15.07 13.18
CA GLU A 421 -18.52 16.38 13.83
C GLU A 421 -17.46 16.58 14.92
N LYS A 422 -17.21 15.54 15.73
CA LYS A 422 -16.16 15.57 16.76
C LYS A 422 -14.77 15.70 16.14
N ALA A 423 -14.47 14.91 15.11
CA ALA A 423 -13.19 14.94 14.41
C ALA A 423 -12.92 16.30 13.78
N THR A 424 -13.91 16.89 13.11
CA THR A 424 -13.83 18.23 12.51
C THR A 424 -13.44 19.28 13.58
N LYS A 425 -14.13 19.28 14.73
CA LYS A 425 -13.84 20.19 15.84
C LYS A 425 -12.44 19.99 16.44
N GLU A 426 -11.98 18.75 16.55
CA GLU A 426 -10.64 18.45 17.05
C GLU A 426 -9.56 18.94 16.09
N LEU A 427 -9.74 18.75 14.77
CA LEU A 427 -8.83 19.24 13.73
C LEU A 427 -8.78 20.77 13.67
N ASP A 428 -9.93 21.44 13.79
CA ASP A 428 -10.00 22.90 13.82
C ASP A 428 -9.29 23.49 15.05
N ALA A 429 -9.29 22.77 16.18
CA ALA A 429 -8.65 23.20 17.41
C ALA A 429 -7.13 22.94 17.43
N ILE A 430 -6.61 22.05 16.57
CA ILE A 430 -5.18 21.79 16.45
C ILE A 430 -4.48 23.05 15.93
N THR A 431 -3.33 23.39 16.51
CA THR A 431 -2.47 24.49 16.05
C THR A 431 -2.05 24.32 14.59
N SER A 432 -1.63 25.41 13.95
CA SER A 432 -0.96 25.33 12.63
C SER A 432 0.56 25.39 12.74
N GLU A 433 1.09 25.53 13.96
CA GLU A 433 2.52 25.59 14.26
C GLU A 433 3.07 24.18 14.55
N SER A 434 3.81 23.63 13.60
CA SER A 434 4.30 22.24 13.60
C SER A 434 5.13 21.91 14.83
N GLU A 435 6.06 22.79 15.22
CA GLU A 435 6.88 22.59 16.42
C GLU A 435 6.04 22.49 17.70
N THR A 436 4.98 23.31 17.78
CA THR A 436 4.08 23.31 18.95
C THR A 436 3.30 21.99 19.01
N PHE A 437 2.70 21.57 17.89
CA PHE A 437 1.95 20.32 17.83
C PHE A 437 2.84 19.11 18.18
N LEU A 438 4.02 19.01 17.56
CA LEU A 438 4.96 17.92 17.81
C LEU A 438 5.42 17.88 19.27
N SER A 439 5.74 19.04 19.87
CA SER A 439 6.16 19.13 21.27
C SER A 439 5.04 18.71 22.24
N GLU A 440 3.81 19.17 22.01
CA GLU A 440 2.66 18.83 22.86
C GLU A 440 2.32 17.33 22.78
N CYS A 441 2.32 16.77 21.57
CA CYS A 441 2.11 15.34 21.35
C CYS A 441 3.24 14.51 21.98
N MET A 442 4.50 14.94 21.84
CA MET A 442 5.64 14.28 22.46
C MET A 442 5.51 14.22 23.99
N ASP A 443 5.20 15.35 24.63
CA ASP A 443 5.04 15.44 26.09
C ASP A 443 3.85 14.64 26.61
N ARG A 444 2.78 14.54 25.81
CA ARG A 444 1.59 13.75 26.11
C ARG A 444 1.86 12.26 25.98
N PHE A 445 2.29 11.81 24.81
CA PHE A 445 2.40 10.38 24.50
C PHE A 445 3.58 9.70 25.21
N LYS A 446 4.64 10.42 25.57
CA LYS A 446 5.66 9.91 26.52
C LYS A 446 5.07 9.46 27.86
N LYS A 447 3.99 10.11 28.32
CA LYS A 447 3.32 9.80 29.59
C LYS A 447 2.22 8.76 29.42
N GLU A 448 1.48 8.84 28.32
CA GLU A 448 0.29 8.00 28.08
C GLU A 448 0.61 6.63 27.47
N VAL A 449 1.72 6.49 26.73
CA VAL A 449 2.10 5.28 26.01
C VAL A 449 3.48 4.79 26.47
N PRO A 450 3.57 3.89 27.45
CA PRO A 450 4.86 3.49 28.05
C PRO A 450 5.87 2.85 27.08
N VAL A 451 5.36 2.25 26.00
CA VAL A 451 6.16 1.60 24.96
C VAL A 451 6.68 2.56 23.89
N PHE A 452 6.22 3.82 23.90
CA PHE A 452 6.68 4.85 22.96
C PHE A 452 8.13 5.24 23.27
N LYS A 453 8.98 5.16 22.25
CA LYS A 453 10.42 5.47 22.28
C LYS A 453 10.72 6.58 21.27
N PRO A 454 10.83 7.84 21.70
CA PRO A 454 11.13 8.99 20.83
C PRO A 454 12.39 8.81 19.97
N GLU A 455 13.38 8.09 20.49
CA GLU A 455 14.63 7.78 19.81
C GLU A 455 14.43 7.02 18.50
N ASN A 456 13.32 6.30 18.32
CA ASN A 456 12.95 5.67 17.05
C ASN A 456 12.74 6.69 15.92
N TYR A 457 12.41 7.93 16.26
CA TYR A 457 12.08 9.00 15.31
C TYR A 457 13.13 10.12 15.32
N ALA A 458 14.29 9.89 15.96
CA ALA A 458 15.34 10.89 16.19
C ALA A 458 14.88 12.11 17.00
N LEU A 459 13.98 11.90 17.97
CA LEU A 459 13.40 12.93 18.85
C LEU A 459 13.82 12.83 20.31
#